data_AF-A0ABD4ZC26-F1
#
_entry.id   AF-A0ABD4ZC26-F1
#
_cell.length_a   1.000
_cell.length_b   1.000
_cell.length_c   1.000
_cell.angle_alpha   90.00
_cell.angle_beta   90.00
_cell.angle_gamma   90.00
#
_symmetry.space_group_name_H-M   'P 1'
#
loop_
_entity.id
_entity.type
_entity.pdbx_description
1 polymer ?
#
loop_
_entity_poly.entity_id
_entity_poly.type
_entity_poly.pdbx_seq_one_letter_code
_entity_poly.pdbx_strand_id
1 'polypeptide(L)'
;MKKLTTIASALALSFTLSSTALAQDTIALTVSTLDNPFFVSLKDGAQKKADELGYKLVVLDSQNDPAKELSNVEDLTVRGA
;
A
#
# COMPACT_ATOMS: atom_id res chain seq x y z
N MET A 1 35.41 17.16 -34.69
CA MET A 1 34.70 17.65 -33.48
C MET A 1 33.17 17.54 -33.58
N LYS A 2 32.52 17.79 -34.73
CA LYS A 2 31.06 17.69 -34.90
C LYS A 2 30.44 16.27 -34.83
N LYS A 3 31.24 15.21 -35.03
CA LYS A 3 30.77 13.81 -34.98
C LYS A 3 30.80 13.21 -33.56
N LEU A 4 31.57 13.81 -32.66
CA LEU A 4 31.67 13.40 -31.25
C LEU A 4 30.50 13.95 -30.43
N THR A 5 29.99 15.11 -30.79
CA THR A 5 28.81 15.72 -30.14
C THR A 5 27.52 14.94 -30.40
N THR A 6 27.41 14.25 -31.54
CA THR A 6 26.19 13.49 -31.90
C THR A 6 26.05 12.17 -31.13
N ILE A 7 27.16 11.55 -30.73
CA ILE A 7 27.15 10.29 -29.96
C ILE A 7 26.81 10.56 -28.48
N ALA A 8 27.25 11.69 -27.94
CA ALA A 8 26.90 12.12 -26.58
C ALA A 8 25.38 12.38 -26.42
N SER A 9 24.70 12.84 -27.48
CA SER A 9 23.25 13.06 -27.48
C SER A 9 22.43 11.77 -27.54
N ALA A 10 22.97 10.71 -28.17
CA ALA A 10 22.28 9.43 -28.30
C ALA A 10 22.32 8.60 -27.00
N LEU A 11 23.37 8.79 -26.18
CA LEU A 11 23.50 8.11 -24.89
C LEU A 11 22.60 8.70 -23.78
N ALA A 12 22.11 9.92 -23.97
CA ALA A 12 21.23 10.60 -23.04
C ALA A 12 19.76 10.16 -23.15
N LEU A 13 19.35 9.51 -24.26
CA LEU A 13 17.98 9.02 -24.45
C LEU A 13 17.73 7.61 -23.90
N SER A 14 18.78 6.88 -23.50
CA SER A 14 18.67 5.50 -23.01
C SER A 14 18.52 5.36 -21.50
N PHE A 15 18.35 6.47 -20.76
CA PHE A 15 18.21 6.47 -19.30
C PHE A 15 16.78 6.65 -18.81
N THR A 16 15.77 6.35 -19.64
CA THR A 16 14.41 6.10 -19.14
C THR A 16 14.41 4.75 -18.42
N LEU A 17 14.98 4.74 -17.20
CA LEU A 17 14.78 3.64 -16.27
C LEU A 17 13.28 3.40 -16.19
N SER A 18 12.85 2.26 -16.71
CA SER A 18 11.54 1.71 -16.41
C SER A 18 11.55 1.43 -14.92
N SER A 19 11.09 2.40 -14.14
CA SER A 19 10.75 2.21 -12.74
C SER A 19 9.62 1.19 -12.75
N THR A 20 9.95 -0.08 -12.54
CA THR A 20 8.95 -1.07 -12.16
C THR A 20 8.35 -0.52 -10.88
N ALA A 21 7.13 0.04 -10.97
CA ALA A 21 6.37 0.38 -9.80
C ALA A 21 6.18 -0.92 -9.03
N LEU A 22 7.01 -1.12 -8.01
CA LEU A 22 6.84 -2.19 -7.03
C LEU A 22 5.52 -1.84 -6.35
N ALA A 23 4.44 -2.50 -6.77
CA ALA A 23 3.17 -2.39 -6.09
C ALA A 23 3.42 -2.82 -4.65
N GLN A 24 3.26 -1.88 -3.72
CA GLN A 24 3.46 -2.18 -2.31
C GLN A 24 2.31 -3.09 -1.88
N ASP A 25 2.65 -4.31 -1.47
CA ASP A 25 1.69 -5.28 -1.00
C ASP A 25 0.84 -4.65 0.11
N THR A 26 -0.48 -4.70 -0.08
CA THR A 26 -1.43 -4.11 0.85
C THR A 26 -1.94 -5.22 1.77
N ILE A 27 -2.02 -4.94 3.06
CA ILE A 27 -2.63 -5.81 4.06
C ILE A 27 -3.86 -5.08 4.57
N ALA A 28 -4.97 -5.81 4.67
CA ALA A 28 -6.19 -5.30 5.24
C ALA A 28 -6.47 -5.91 6.62
N LEU A 29 -6.87 -5.06 7.56
CA LEU A 29 -7.24 -5.43 8.92
C LEU A 29 -8.64 -4.90 9.21
N THR A 30 -9.61 -5.81 9.23
CA THR A 30 -10.98 -5.50 9.68
C THR A 30 -11.07 -5.76 11.18
N VAL A 31 -11.54 -4.76 11.94
CA VAL A 31 -11.80 -4.86 13.38
C VAL A 31 -13.27 -4.60 13.67
N SER A 32 -13.75 -5.16 14.78
CA SER A 32 -15.14 -5.00 15.19
C SER A 32 -15.47 -3.57 15.63
N THR A 33 -14.53 -2.86 16.27
CA THR A 33 -14.70 -1.46 16.69
C THR A 33 -13.36 -0.79 16.90
N LEU A 34 -13.26 0.53 16.68
CA LEU A 34 -12.15 1.36 17.15
C LEU A 34 -12.47 2.23 18.37
N ASP A 35 -13.65 2.07 18.97
CA ASP A 35 -14.06 2.81 20.17
C ASP A 35 -13.41 2.27 21.45
N ASN A 36 -12.86 1.06 21.40
CA ASN A 36 -12.16 0.43 22.52
C ASN A 36 -10.63 0.62 22.40
N PRO A 37 -9.95 1.11 23.45
CA PRO A 37 -8.50 1.30 23.47
C PRO A 37 -7.67 0.06 23.10
N PHE A 38 -8.18 -1.14 23.32
CA PHE A 38 -7.54 -2.39 22.90
C PHE A 38 -7.36 -2.45 21.38
N PHE A 39 -8.41 -2.18 20.62
CA PHE A 39 -8.37 -2.25 19.16
C PHE A 39 -7.59 -1.08 18.55
N VAL A 40 -7.60 0.09 19.21
CA VAL A 40 -6.72 1.21 18.84
C VAL A 40 -5.25 0.81 19.01
N SER A 41 -4.90 0.18 20.13
CA SER A 41 -3.53 -0.29 20.38
C SER A 41 -3.10 -1.39 19.41
N LEU A 42 -4.03 -2.30 19.07
CA LEU A 42 -3.82 -3.35 18.07
C LEU A 42 -3.55 -2.75 16.68
N LYS A 43 -4.38 -1.78 16.26
CA LYS A 43 -4.22 -1.02 15.02
C LYS A 43 -2.84 -0.37 14.94
N ASP A 44 -2.43 0.31 16.01
CA ASP A 44 -1.16 1.04 16.04
C ASP A 44 0.05 0.09 15.99
N GLY A 45 -0.03 -1.04 16.70
CA GLY A 45 0.98 -2.10 16.62
C GLY A 45 1.08 -2.72 15.23
N ALA A 46 -0.07 -3.00 14.60
CA ALA A 46 -0.13 -3.52 13.24
C ALA A 46 0.44 -2.53 12.23
N GLN A 47 0.08 -1.24 12.34
CA GLN A 47 0.57 -0.18 11.44
C GLN A 47 2.09 -0.07 11.53
N LYS A 48 2.63 0.02 12.76
CA LYS A 48 4.07 0.09 12.97
C LYS A 48 4.78 -1.09 12.32
N LYS A 49 4.24 -2.31 12.45
CA LYS A 49 4.88 -3.49 11.86
C LYS A 49 4.78 -3.53 10.34
N ALA A 50 3.64 -3.10 9.79
CA ALA A 50 3.46 -2.97 8.35
C ALA A 50 4.47 -1.97 7.77
N ASP A 51 4.63 -0.81 8.39
CA ASP A 51 5.59 0.21 7.97
C ASP A 51 7.05 -0.31 8.03
N GLU A 52 7.42 -1.02 9.11
CA GLU A 52 8.74 -1.65 9.25
C GLU A 52 9.04 -2.66 8.13
N LEU A 53 8.02 -3.39 7.68
CA LEU A 53 8.14 -4.44 6.68
C LEU A 53 7.89 -3.93 5.26
N GLY A 54 7.49 -2.66 5.10
CA GLY A 54 7.15 -2.09 3.81
C GLY A 54 5.85 -2.64 3.24
N TYR A 55 4.84 -2.92 4.07
CA TYR A 55 3.47 -3.17 3.63
C TYR A 55 2.60 -1.94 3.83
N LYS A 56 1.58 -1.77 2.98
CA LYS A 56 0.53 -0.78 3.20
C LYS A 56 -0.58 -1.40 4.05
N LEU A 57 -0.87 -0.86 5.23
CA LEU A 57 -1.98 -1.33 6.04
C LEU A 57 -3.25 -0.52 5.77
N VAL A 58 -4.38 -1.20 5.56
CA VAL A 58 -5.73 -0.61 5.52
C VAL A 58 -6.52 -1.15 6.70
N VAL A 59 -7.05 -0.26 7.53
CA VAL A 59 -7.79 -0.65 8.74
C VAL A 59 -9.24 -0.24 8.59
N LEU A 60 -10.14 -1.18 8.78
CA LEU A 60 -11.59 -0.98 8.61
C LEU A 60 -12.30 -1.23 9.94
N ASP A 61 -13.13 -0.27 10.31
CA ASP A 61 -13.97 -0.33 11.50
C ASP A 61 -15.37 -0.80 11.13
N SER A 62 -15.78 -1.95 11.69
CA SER A 62 -17.09 -2.55 11.46
C SER A 62 -18.18 -2.00 12.39
N GLN A 63 -17.84 -1.18 13.38
CA GLN A 63 -18.78 -0.51 14.31
C GLN A 63 -19.75 -1.49 14.98
N ASN A 64 -19.29 -2.70 15.31
CA ASN A 64 -20.04 -3.81 15.87
C ASN A 64 -21.25 -4.24 15.00
N ASP A 65 -21.19 -3.97 13.70
CA ASP A 65 -22.21 -4.33 12.72
C ASP A 65 -21.70 -5.44 11.78
N PRO A 66 -22.24 -6.66 11.87
CA PRO A 66 -21.82 -7.78 11.02
C PRO A 66 -22.03 -7.53 9.51
N ALA A 67 -23.03 -6.72 9.13
CA ALA A 67 -23.26 -6.39 7.72
C ALA A 67 -22.18 -5.46 7.19
N LYS A 68 -21.70 -4.52 8.01
CA LYS A 68 -20.53 -3.69 7.68
C LYS A 68 -19.26 -4.52 7.63
N GLU A 69 -19.07 -5.46 8.56
CA GLU A 69 -17.91 -6.35 8.56
C GLU A 69 -17.84 -7.18 7.27
N LEU A 70 -18.97 -7.76 6.85
CA LEU A 70 -19.06 -8.48 5.58
C LEU A 70 -18.76 -7.58 4.39
N SER A 71 -19.38 -6.40 4.34
CA SER A 71 -19.17 -5.42 3.26
C SER A 71 -17.71 -4.96 3.19
N ASN A 72 -17.06 -4.79 4.34
CA ASN A 72 -15.65 -4.44 4.44
C ASN A 72 -14.77 -5.54 3.82
N VAL A 73 -15.02 -6.81 4.15
CA VAL A 73 -14.26 -7.94 3.58
C VAL A 73 -14.47 -8.08 2.07
N GLU A 74 -15.69 -7.87 1.59
CA GLU A 74 -16.00 -7.89 0.16
C GLU A 74 -15.31 -6.74 -0.60
N ASP A 75 -15.34 -5.52 -0.06
CA ASP A 75 -14.66 -4.35 -0.65
C ASP A 75 -13.15 -4.58 -0.76
N LEU A 76 -12.54 -5.15 0.26
CA LEU A 76 -11.10 -5.49 0.26
C LEU A 76 -10.76 -6.51 -0.82
N THR A 77 -11.57 -7.56 -0.95
CA THR A 77 -11.38 -8.61 -1.96
C THR A 77 -11.48 -8.03 -3.37
N VAL A 78 -12.42 -7.11 -3.61
CA VAL A 78 -12.58 -6.45 -4.91
C VAL A 78 -11.44 -5.47 -5.20
N ARG A 79 -10.92 -4.77 -4.19
CA ARG A 79 -9.85 -3.79 -4.33
C ARG A 79 -8.45 -4.41 -4.46
N GLY A 80 -8.33 -5.73 -4.34
CA GLY A 80 -7.07 -6.46 -4.46
C GLY A 80 -6.11 -6.18 -3.30
N ALA A 81 -6.66 -5.95 -2.11
CA ALA A 81 -5.92 -5.93 -0.85
C ALA A 81 -5.91 -7.33 -0.20
#